data_AF-A0AA51CFI9-F1
#
_entry.id   AF-A0AA51CFI9-F1
#
_cell.length_a   1.000
_cell.length_b   1.000
_cell.length_c   1.000
_cell.angle_alpha   90.00
_cell.angle_beta   90.00
_cell.angle_gamma   90.00
#
_symmetry.space_group_name_H-M   'P 1'
#
loop_
_entity.id
_entity.type
_entity.pdbx_description
1 polymer ?
#
loop_
_entity_poly.entity_id
_entity_poly.type
_entity_poly.pdbx_seq_one_letter_code
_entity_poly.pdbx_strand_id
1 'polypeptide(L)' 'MSEESTVKNITLTYDDGTTEIVAKGLVTRFIEHDDGETTASFDMVSIAGKDLYMVVTAMLQLGYKIGYFSKEGDDDNV' A
#
# COMPACT_ATOMS: atom_id res chain seq x y z
N MET A 1 3.35 7.12 27.45
CA MET A 1 2.78 7.00 26.10
C MET A 1 3.84 7.50 25.15
N SER A 2 4.44 6.62 24.36
CA SER A 2 5.42 7.02 23.35
C SER A 2 4.73 7.91 22.34
N GLU A 3 5.27 9.09 22.04
CA GLU A 3 4.72 9.95 21.00
C GLU A 3 4.77 9.20 19.68
N GLU A 4 3.59 8.82 19.19
CA GLU A 4 3.43 8.17 17.90
C GLU A 4 3.86 9.18 16.84
N SER A 5 5.02 8.92 16.23
CA SER A 5 5.59 9.81 15.21
C SER A 5 4.68 9.79 13.99
N THR A 6 4.01 10.90 13.71
CA THR A 6 3.10 11.03 12.56
C THR A 6 3.87 11.46 11.32
N VAL A 7 3.61 10.81 10.19
CA VAL A 7 4.24 11.16 8.92
C VAL A 7 3.71 12.51 8.45
N LYS A 8 4.63 13.47 8.25
CA LYS A 8 4.28 14.84 7.84
C LYS A 8 4.06 15.00 6.34
N ASN A 9 4.85 14.29 5.54
CA ASN A 9 4.77 14.25 4.08
C ASN A 9 5.53 13.03 3.55
N ILE A 10 5.24 12.66 2.31
CA ILE A 10 6.03 11.73 1.52
C ILE A 10 6.69 12.55 0.41
N THR A 11 7.99 12.42 0.23
CA THR A 11 8.72 13.06 -0.87
C THR A 11 9.13 12.00 -1.88
N LEU A 12 8.71 12.17 -3.13
CA LEU A 12 9.15 11.37 -4.26
C LEU A 12 10.32 12.09 -4.93
N THR A 13 11.45 11.41 -5.08
CA THR A 13 12.59 11.91 -5.83
C THR A 13 12.72 11.06 -7.08
N TYR A 14 12.61 11.71 -8.24
CA TYR A 14 12.70 11.07 -9.54
C TYR A 14 14.17 11.02 -10.01
N ASP A 15 14.45 10.14 -10.97
CA ASP A 15 15.79 9.91 -11.51
C ASP A 15 16.36 11.11 -12.28
N ASP A 16 15.49 11.95 -12.83
CA ASP A 16 15.83 13.25 -13.41
C ASP A 16 16.20 14.33 -12.36
N GLY A 17 16.15 13.97 -11.07
CA GLY A 17 16.47 14.84 -9.94
C GLY A 17 15.32 15.76 -9.51
N THR A 18 14.15 15.68 -10.17
CA THR A 18 12.97 16.40 -9.71
C THR A 18 12.40 15.79 -8.44
N THR A 19 11.69 16.60 -7.66
CA THR A 19 11.04 16.14 -6.43
C THR A 19 9.59 16.57 -6.40
N GLU A 20 8.75 15.70 -5.85
CA GLU A 20 7.33 15.95 -5.63
C GLU A 20 6.98 15.65 -4.16
N ILE A 21 6.21 16.55 -3.55
CA ILE A 21 5.70 16.35 -2.19
C ILE A 21 4.27 15.85 -2.28
N VAL A 22 4.05 14.64 -1.78
CA VAL A 22 2.74 14.04 -1.64
C VAL A 22 2.17 14.44 -0.27
N ALA A 23 1.16 15.31 -0.31
CA ALA A 23 0.47 15.81 0.88
C ALA A 23 -0.62 14.87 1.43
N LYS A 24 -1.09 13.93 0.62
CA LYS A 24 -2.05 12.88 1.01
C LYS A 24 -1.71 11.59 0.30
N GLY A 25 -1.37 10.55 1.06
CA GLY A 25 -0.93 9.30 0.46
C GLY A 25 -0.52 8.24 1.48
N LEU A 26 -0.21 7.06 0.95
CA LEU A 26 0.24 5.90 1.69
C LEU A 26 1.46 5.30 0.97
N VAL A 27 2.46 4.89 1.73
CA VAL A 27 3.58 4.08 1.27
C VAL A 27 3.52 2.72 1.96
N THR A 28 3.60 1.65 1.18
CA THR A 28 3.82 0.30 1.71
C THR A 28 5.31 -0.02 1.62
N ARG A 29 5.92 -0.36 2.75
CA ARG A 29 7.27 -0.89 2.83
C ARG A 29 7.21 -2.39 3.06
N PHE A 30 7.96 -3.15 2.28
CA PHE A 30 8.20 -4.56 2.55
C PHE A 30 9.47 -4.68 3.37
N ILE A 31 9.37 -5.38 4.50
CA ILE A 31 10.47 -5.63 5.42
C ILE A 31 10.73 -7.13 5.35
N GLU A 32 11.88 -7.49 4.79
CA GLU A 32 12.39 -8.86 4.81
C GLU A 32 13.08 -9.11 6.15
N HIS A 33 12.79 -10.25 6.75
CA HIS A 33 13.38 -10.70 8.02
C HIS A 33 14.40 -11.80 7.78
N ASP A 34 15.32 -11.98 8.75
CA ASP A 34 16.41 -12.95 8.65
C ASP A 34 15.92 -14.42 8.55
N ASP A 35 14.68 -14.69 8.98
CA ASP A 35 14.02 -16.00 8.88
C ASP A 35 13.36 -16.25 7.51
N GLY A 36 13.42 -15.30 6.59
CA GLY A 36 12.81 -15.37 5.26
C GLY A 36 11.34 -14.94 5.23
N GLU A 37 10.76 -14.51 6.36
CA GLU A 37 9.44 -13.89 6.35
C GLU A 37 9.51 -12.48 5.75
N THR A 38 8.42 -12.05 5.11
CA THR A 38 8.27 -10.67 4.64
C THR A 38 7.02 -10.07 5.25
N THR A 39 7.16 -8.94 5.94
CA THR A 39 6.02 -8.19 6.47
C THR A 39 5.83 -6.88 5.71
N ALA A 40 4.59 -6.41 5.67
CA ALA A 40 4.26 -5.09 5.13
C ALA A 40 4.10 -4.09 6.28
N SER A 41 4.74 -2.93 6.15
CA SER A 41 4.56 -1.76 7.00
C SER A 41 3.94 -0.63 6.17
N PHE A 42 3.14 0.22 6.80
CA PHE A 42 2.37 1.26 6.13
C PHE A 42 2.65 2.61 6.78
N ASP A 43 3.14 3.55 5.97
CA ASP A 43 3.34 4.94 6.35
C ASP A 43 2.29 5.80 5.66
N MET A 44 1.57 6.61 6.44
CA MET A 44 0.39 7.36 5.97
C MET A 44 0.50 8.84 6.30
N VAL A 45 0.25 9.70 5.31
CA VAL A 45 0.08 11.15 5.51
C VAL A 45 -1.33 11.54 5.10
N SER A 46 -2.08 12.15 6.04
CA SER A 46 -3.44 12.66 5.80
C SER A 46 -4.42 11.63 5.22
N ILE A 47 -4.21 10.34 5.51
CA ILE A 47 -5.15 9.25 5.21
C ILE A 47 -5.91 8.93 6.49
N ALA A 48 -7.21 9.20 6.49
CA ALA A 48 -8.13 8.79 7.56
C ALA A 48 -8.90 7.52 7.16
N GLY A 49 -9.70 6.95 8.08
CA GLY A 49 -10.39 5.67 7.85
C GLY A 49 -11.20 5.56 6.54
N LYS A 50 -11.88 6.63 6.11
CA LYS A 50 -12.60 6.66 4.82
C LYS A 50 -11.64 6.63 3.62
N ASP A 51 -10.50 7.28 3.73
CA ASP A 51 -9.47 7.27 2.69
C ASP A 51 -8.81 5.90 2.59
N LEU A 52 -8.58 5.24 3.72
CA LEU A 52 -8.05 3.88 3.75
C LEU A 52 -8.99 2.91 3.04
N TYR A 53 -10.31 3.02 3.25
CA TYR A 53 -11.29 2.21 2.51
C TYR A 53 -11.16 2.38 0.99
N MET A 54 -10.96 3.62 0.53
CA MET A 54 -10.76 3.91 -0.89
C MET A 54 -9.45 3.34 -1.42
N VAL A 55 -8.36 3.41 -0.64
CA VAL A 55 -7.07 2.78 -0.99
C VAL A 55 -7.23 1.26 -1.14
N VAL A 56 -7.86 0.59 -0.17
CA VAL A 56 -8.11 -0.86 -0.22
C VAL A 56 -8.97 -1.22 -1.44
N THR A 57 -10.04 -0.46 -1.69
CA THR A 57 -10.92 -0.69 -2.85
C THR A 57 -10.17 -0.53 -4.17
N ALA A 58 -9.33 0.48 -4.29
CA ALA A 58 -8.49 0.70 -5.48
C ALA A 58 -7.48 -0.44 -5.70
N MET A 59 -6.87 -0.96 -4.63
CA MET A 59 -5.96 -2.11 -4.72
C MET A 59 -6.68 -3.39 -5.14
N LEU A 60 -7.89 -3.66 -4.63
CA LEU A 60 -8.71 -4.78 -5.08
C LEU A 60 -9.06 -4.64 -6.56
N GLN A 61 -9.52 -3.46 -6.99
CA GLN A 61 -9.80 -3.19 -8.40
C GLN A 61 -8.59 -3.39 -9.30
N LEU A 62 -7.40 -2.96 -8.85
CA LEU A 62 -6.14 -3.19 -9.54
C LEU A 62 -5.86 -4.69 -9.67
N GLY A 63 -6.00 -5.46 -8.59
CA GLY A 63 -5.83 -6.91 -8.58
C GLY A 63 -6.75 -7.62 -9.58
N TYR A 64 -8.03 -7.23 -9.65
CA TYR A 64 -8.94 -7.74 -10.68
C TYR A 64 -8.49 -7.36 -12.09
N LYS A 65 -8.08 -6.10 -12.29
CA LYS A 65 -7.65 -5.59 -13.61
C LYS A 65 -6.41 -6.30 -14.14
N ILE A 66 -5.47 -6.67 -13.28
CA ILE A 66 -4.24 -7.38 -13.68
C ILE A 66 -4.42 -8.90 -13.69
N GLY A 67 -5.64 -9.41 -13.47
CA GLY A 67 -5.95 -10.85 -13.47
C GLY A 67 -5.41 -11.61 -12.27
N TYR A 68 -5.01 -10.90 -11.20
CA TYR A 68 -4.46 -11.52 -9.98
C TYR A 68 -5.46 -12.45 -9.30
N PHE A 69 -6.76 -12.10 -9.35
CA PHE A 69 -7.85 -12.90 -8.78
C PHE A 69 -8.51 -13.85 -9.79
N SER A 70 -7.93 -14.04 -11.00
CA SER A 70 -8.53 -14.84 -12.08
C SER A 70 -8.07 -16.31 -12.12
N LYS A 71 -7.43 -16.80 -11.06
CA LYS A 71 -7.16 -18.23 -10.77
C LYS A 71 -7.27 -18.38 -9.25
N GLU A 72 -8.15 -19.18 -8.66
CA GLU A 72 -8.33 -20.63 -8.86
C GLU A 72 -9.82 -21.05 -8.86
N GLY A 73 -10.18 -21.92 -9.81
CA GLY A 73 -11.10 -23.05 -9.59
C GLY A 73 -12.57 -22.77 -9.28
N ASP A 74 -13.36 -22.44 -10.30
CA ASP A 74 -14.69 -23.04 -10.45
C ASP A 74 -14.49 -24.55 -10.62
N ASP A 75 -14.32 -25.27 -9.50
CA ASP A 75 -14.69 -26.68 -9.40
C ASP A 75 -16.06 -26.71 -8.71
N ASP A 76 -17.06 -26.21 -9.44
CA ASP A 76 -18.47 -26.55 -9.25
C ASP A 76 -18.59 -28.07 -9.44
N ASN A 77 -18.50 -28.84 -8.36
CA ASN A 77 -19.06 -30.19 -8.34
C ASN A 77 -20.53 -30.10 -7.93
N VAL A 78 -21.37 -30.13 -8.96
CA VAL A 78 -22.78 -30.55 -8.97
C VAL A 78 -22.92 -31.97 -8.45
#